data_AF-A0A1J3K0X7-F1
#
_entry.id   AF-A0A1J3K0X7-F1
#
_cell.length_a   1.000
_cell.length_b   1.000
_cell.length_c   1.000
_cell.angle_alpha   90.00
_cell.angle_beta   90.00
_cell.angle_gamma   90.00
#
_symmetry.space_group_name_H-M   'P 1'
#
loop_
_entity.id
_entity.type
_entity.pdbx_description
1 polymer ?
#
loop_
_entity_poly.entity_id
_entity_poly.type
_entity_poly.pdbx_seq_one_letter_code
_entity_poly.pdbx_strand_id
1 'polypeptide(L)'
;IGAATALEVRACGAHWTFAPCLAVLGDPRWGRSYESYGEDTGLVCEMTSLVSGLQGEPPKEHPNGYPFVAGRNNVVACAKHFVGDGG
;
A
#
# COMPACT_ATOMS: atom_id res chain seq x y z
N ILE A 1 7.71 8.23 1.62
CA ILE A 1 6.27 8.60 1.59
C ILE A 1 5.49 7.80 2.63
N GLY A 2 5.41 6.47 2.55
CA GLY A 2 4.64 5.65 3.50
C GLY A 2 4.90 5.93 4.98
N ALA A 3 6.17 6.01 5.41
CA ALA A 3 6.50 6.29 6.81
C ALA A 3 6.01 7.68 7.29
N ALA A 4 6.12 8.70 6.44
CA ALA A 4 5.58 10.04 6.75
C ALA A 4 4.04 10.01 6.81
N THR A 5 3.40 9.36 5.82
CA THR A 5 1.95 9.18 5.80
C THR A 5 1.45 8.45 7.04
N ALA A 6 2.14 7.41 7.51
CA ALA A 6 1.78 6.71 8.74
C ALA A 6 1.76 7.67 9.94
N LEU A 7 2.81 8.48 10.11
CA LEU A 7 2.88 9.45 11.20
C LEU A 7 1.74 10.48 11.14
N GLU A 8 1.40 10.98 9.94
CA GLU A 8 0.30 11.92 9.77
C GLU A 8 -1.08 11.29 10.03
N VAL A 9 -1.31 10.07 9.56
CA VAL A 9 -2.55 9.32 9.85
C VAL A 9 -2.68 9.07 11.35
N ARG A 10 -1.58 8.73 12.02
CA ARG A 10 -1.53 8.56 13.48
C ARG A 10 -1.76 9.88 14.22
N ALA A 11 -1.26 11.00 13.70
CA ALA A 11 -1.51 12.33 14.26
C ALA A 11 -3.01 12.69 14.25
N CYS A 12 -3.76 12.19 13.27
CA CYS A 12 -5.23 12.29 13.23
C CYS A 12 -5.97 11.28 14.11
N GLY A 13 -5.27 10.42 14.86
CA GLY A 13 -5.86 9.37 15.69
C GLY A 13 -6.33 8.12 14.93
N ALA A 14 -6.12 8.07 13.62
CA ALA A 14 -6.47 6.92 12.81
C ALA A 14 -5.39 5.82 12.88
N HIS A 15 -5.82 4.57 12.68
CA HIS A 15 -4.97 3.37 12.85
C HIS A 15 -4.81 2.57 11.56
N TRP A 16 -5.60 2.91 10.54
CA TRP A 16 -5.73 2.18 9.29
C TRP A 16 -5.83 3.18 8.14
N THR A 17 -5.14 2.89 7.03
CA THR A 17 -5.28 3.62 5.78
C THR A 17 -5.61 2.67 4.62
N PHE A 18 -6.43 3.15 3.69
CA PHE A 18 -6.84 2.39 2.50
C PHE A 18 -5.85 2.58 1.34
N ALA A 19 -4.59 2.21 1.55
CA ALA A 19 -3.51 2.29 0.58
C ALA A 19 -2.51 1.13 0.77
N PRO A 20 -1.77 0.71 -0.27
CA PRO A 20 -1.72 1.24 -1.63
C PRO A 20 -2.82 0.72 -2.58
N CYS A 21 -3.18 1.53 -3.58
CA CYS A 21 -3.82 1.04 -4.80
C CYS A 21 -2.75 0.39 -5.68
N LEU A 22 -2.87 -0.90 -5.96
CA LEU A 22 -1.92 -1.72 -6.73
C LEU A 22 -2.54 -2.20 -8.05
N ALA A 23 -3.52 -1.47 -8.56
CA ALA A 23 -4.06 -1.67 -9.90
C ALA A 23 -2.93 -1.53 -10.93
N VAL A 24 -2.80 -2.48 -11.85
CA VAL A 24 -1.95 -2.34 -13.04
C VAL A 24 -2.80 -1.68 -14.12
N LEU A 25 -2.36 -0.54 -14.63
CA LEU A 25 -3.17 0.25 -15.56
C LEU A 25 -3.23 -0.39 -16.95
N GLY A 26 -4.39 -0.91 -17.35
CA GLY A 26 -4.63 -1.39 -18.72
C GLY A 26 -5.07 -0.29 -19.69
N ASP A 27 -5.79 0.72 -19.21
CA ASP A 27 -6.31 1.81 -20.06
C ASP A 27 -6.36 3.16 -19.32
N PRO A 28 -5.67 4.21 -19.79
CA PRO A 28 -5.64 5.52 -19.12
C PRO A 28 -6.99 6.24 -19.10
N ARG A 29 -7.98 5.80 -19.89
CA ARG A 29 -9.38 6.29 -19.83
C ARG A 29 -10.07 5.89 -18.53
N TRP A 30 -9.53 4.91 -17.80
CA TRP A 30 -10.03 4.56 -16.47
C TRP A 30 -9.91 5.77 -15.53
N GLY A 31 -11.03 6.19 -14.93
CA GLY A 31 -11.09 7.41 -14.10
C GLY A 31 -10.26 7.37 -12.82
N ARG A 32 -9.64 6.23 -12.49
CA ARG A 32 -8.72 6.05 -11.37
C ARG A 32 -7.30 5.72 -11.84
N SER A 33 -6.98 5.97 -13.11
CA SER A 33 -5.65 5.73 -13.69
C SER A 33 -4.53 6.42 -12.90
N TYR A 34 -4.80 7.57 -12.31
CA TYR A 34 -3.87 8.29 -11.41
C TYR A 34 -3.61 7.61 -10.06
N GLU A 35 -4.44 6.65 -9.65
CA GLU A 35 -4.20 5.84 -8.44
C GLU A 35 -3.29 4.64 -8.74
N SER A 36 -3.08 4.28 -10.01
CA SER A 36 -2.13 3.25 -10.42
C SER A 36 -0.72 3.82 -10.46
N TYR A 37 0.27 3.01 -10.10
CA TYR A 37 1.68 3.37 -10.29
C TYR A 37 2.13 3.29 -11.76
N GLY A 38 1.36 2.60 -12.62
CA GLY A 38 1.64 2.47 -14.04
C GLY A 38 1.05 1.21 -14.67
N GLU A 39 1.27 1.06 -15.97
CA GLU A 39 0.89 -0.12 -16.76
C GLU A 39 1.86 -1.29 -16.61
N ASP A 40 3.08 -1.05 -16.10
CA ASP A 40 4.10 -2.08 -15.89
C ASP A 40 3.96 -2.76 -14.52
N THR A 41 3.72 -4.08 -14.52
CA THR A 41 3.58 -4.89 -13.30
C THR A 41 4.85 -4.89 -12.45
N GLY A 42 6.04 -4.83 -13.08
CA GLY A 42 7.32 -4.80 -12.35
C GLY A 42 7.42 -3.56 -11.46
N LEU A 43 7.12 -2.39 -12.03
CA LEU A 43 7.04 -1.11 -11.31
C LEU A 43 6.01 -1.17 -10.18
N VAL A 44 4.80 -1.69 -10.43
CA VAL A 44 3.76 -1.81 -9.38
C VAL A 44 4.24 -2.70 -8.24
N CYS A 45 4.94 -3.81 -8.53
CA CYS A 45 5.55 -4.68 -7.52
C CYS A 45 6.62 -3.95 -6.69
N GLU A 46 7.48 -3.15 -7.29
CA GLU A 46 8.49 -2.34 -6.55
C GLU A 46 7.83 -1.32 -5.61
N MET A 47 6.70 -0.75 -6.01
CA MET A 47 5.95 0.24 -5.22
C MET A 47 5.19 -0.37 -4.04
N THR A 48 5.13 -1.72 -3.92
CA THR A 48 4.61 -2.40 -2.72
C THR A 48 5.41 -2.06 -1.45
N SER A 49 6.63 -1.52 -1.60
CA SER A 49 7.41 -0.91 -0.51
C SER A 49 6.63 0.15 0.30
N LEU A 50 5.56 0.73 -0.25
CA LEU A 50 4.65 1.58 0.53
C LEU A 50 4.03 0.84 1.73
N VAL A 51 3.77 -0.46 1.61
CA VAL A 51 3.22 -1.30 2.69
C VAL A 51 4.18 -1.33 3.88
N SER A 52 5.46 -1.65 3.67
CA SER A 52 6.47 -1.59 4.74
C SER A 52 6.69 -0.17 5.26
N GLY A 53 6.57 0.84 4.39
CA GLY A 53 6.59 2.24 4.84
C GLY A 53 5.45 2.56 5.82
N LEU A 54 4.24 2.06 5.58
CA LEU A 54 3.06 2.30 6.41
C LEU A 54 3.09 1.45 7.70
N GLN A 55 3.37 0.16 7.55
CA GLN A 55 3.25 -0.84 8.62
C GLN A 55 4.54 -1.03 9.41
N GLY A 56 5.68 -0.61 8.89
CA GLY A 56 7.02 -0.98 9.38
C GLY A 56 7.51 -2.27 8.71
N GLU A 57 8.82 -2.53 8.83
CA GLU A 57 9.43 -3.75 8.28
C GLU A 57 9.11 -4.98 9.16
N PRO A 58 8.57 -6.06 8.58
CA PRO A 58 8.36 -7.30 9.31
C PRO A 58 9.71 -7.96 9.66
N PRO A 59 9.82 -8.65 10.81
CA PRO A 59 10.95 -9.52 11.13
C PRO A 59 11.15 -10.58 10.03
N LYS A 60 12.40 -11.03 9.84
CA LYS A 60 12.73 -12.02 8.79
C LYS A 60 11.98 -13.35 8.95
N GLU A 61 11.64 -13.69 10.18
CA GLU A 61 10.94 -14.93 10.54
C GLU A 61 9.41 -14.78 10.45
N HIS A 62 8.89 -13.59 10.14
CA HIS A 62 7.45 -13.35 10.03
C HIS A 62 6.88 -14.08 8.80
N PRO A 63 5.79 -14.87 8.96
CA PRO A 63 5.27 -15.70 7.89
C PRO A 63 4.57 -14.87 6.80
N ASN A 64 4.85 -15.20 5.54
CA ASN A 64 4.16 -14.62 4.39
C ASN A 64 2.64 -14.80 4.49
N GLY A 65 1.89 -13.75 4.15
CA GLY A 65 0.42 -13.75 4.14
C GLY A 65 -0.23 -13.49 5.51
N TYR A 66 0.54 -13.37 6.59
CA TYR A 66 0.01 -12.92 7.88
C TYR A 66 0.04 -11.39 8.00
N PRO A 67 -0.90 -10.76 8.72
CA PRO A 67 -0.88 -9.33 8.97
C PRO A 67 0.29 -8.92 9.88
N PHE A 68 0.81 -7.71 9.67
CA PHE A 68 1.89 -7.13 10.46
C PHE A 68 1.71 -5.61 10.60
N VAL A 69 1.94 -5.08 11.80
CA VAL A 69 2.14 -3.64 12.07
C VAL A 69 3.15 -3.52 13.22
N ALA A 70 4.24 -2.79 13.01
CA ALA A 70 5.37 -2.74 13.92
C ALA A 70 5.05 -2.06 15.26
N GLY A 71 4.11 -1.11 15.30
CA GLY A 71 3.70 -0.50 16.55
C GLY A 71 2.91 0.80 16.42
N ARG A 72 2.93 1.59 17.49
CA ARG A 72 2.06 2.77 17.69
C ARG A 72 2.35 3.95 16.76
N ASN A 73 3.42 3.94 15.99
CA ASN A 73 3.73 4.98 15.01
C ASN A 73 3.41 4.55 13.57
N ASN A 74 2.95 3.31 13.39
CA ASN A 74 2.61 2.70 12.12
C ASN A 74 1.10 2.54 12.00
N VAL A 75 0.63 2.29 10.77
CA VAL A 75 -0.79 2.10 10.46
C VAL A 75 -0.97 0.83 9.66
N VAL A 76 -2.12 0.19 9.82
CA VAL A 76 -2.53 -0.93 8.95
C VAL A 76 -2.61 -0.40 7.52
N ALA A 77 -2.07 -1.14 6.55
CA ALA A 77 -2.20 -0.87 5.12
C ALA A 77 -3.31 -1.73 4.50
N CYS A 78 -3.66 -1.45 3.25
CA CYS A 78 -4.65 -2.19 2.49
C CYS A 78 -4.23 -2.23 1.02
N ALA A 79 -3.72 -3.38 0.57
CA ALA A 79 -3.54 -3.65 -0.85
C ALA A 79 -4.92 -3.72 -1.52
N LYS A 80 -5.17 -2.87 -2.51
CA LYS A 80 -6.47 -2.77 -3.18
C LYS A 80 -6.34 -2.51 -4.70
N HIS A 81 -7.33 -2.82 -5.51
CA HIS A 81 -8.54 -3.59 -5.21
C HIS A 81 -8.38 -4.97 -5.81
N PHE A 82 -8.48 -6.00 -4.99
CA PHE A 82 -8.30 -7.36 -5.47
C PHE A 82 -9.56 -7.81 -6.26
N VAL A 83 -9.49 -8.17 -7.54
CA VAL A 83 -8.37 -8.05 -8.49
C VAL A 83 -8.89 -7.61 -9.86
N GLY A 84 -8.02 -7.05 -10.71
CA GLY A 84 -8.35 -6.66 -12.09
C GLY A 84 -9.06 -5.32 -12.21
N ASP A 85 -8.98 -4.48 -11.18
CA ASP A 85 -9.61 -3.16 -11.16
C ASP A 85 -9.04 -2.18 -12.20
N GLY A 86 -7.77 -2.37 -12.60
CA GLY A 86 -7.09 -1.57 -13.62
C GLY A 86 -7.32 -1.98 -15.08
N GLY A 87 -8.05 -3.07 -15.33
CA GLY A 87 -8.33 -3.59 -16.68
C GLY A 87 -7.41 -4.73 -17.11
#